data_AF-A0A2V9XZE4-F1
#
_entry.id   AF-A0A2V9XZE4-F1
#
_cell.length_a   1.000
_cell.length_b   1.000
_cell.length_c   1.000
_cell.angle_alpha   90.00
_cell.angle_beta   90.00
_cell.angle_gamma   90.00
#
_symmetry.space_group_name_H-M   'P 1'
#
loop_
_entity.id
_entity.type
_entity.pdbx_description
1 polymer ?
#
loop_
_entity_poly.entity_id
_entity_poly.type
_entity_poly.pdbx_seq_one_letter_code
_entity_poly.pdbx_strand_id
1 'polypeptide(L)'
;MQRKASAVWKGGLKDGKGSISAPGGVLNNTPYSFTTRFENAPGTNPEELIAAAHAGCFSMALSAQLGGANLTPESISTSVTLSLEKLDSGWTITSSHIDVVGKVPGADAATFQKYAEAAEKGCPVSKVLNAKITMNAKLE
;
A
#
# COMPACT_ATOMS: atom_id res chain seq x y z
N MET A 1 7.72 13.95 13.03
CA MET A 1 7.77 12.54 13.53
C MET A 1 8.71 11.76 12.62
N GLN A 2 9.52 10.84 13.16
CA GLN A 2 10.40 9.97 12.38
C GLN A 2 10.05 8.50 12.65
N ARG A 3 10.08 7.66 11.61
CA ARG A 3 9.84 6.21 11.68
C ARG A 3 11.01 5.49 11.01
N LYS A 4 11.37 4.31 11.50
CA LYS A 4 12.53 3.54 11.03
C LYS A 4 12.18 2.08 10.82
N ALA A 5 12.73 1.49 9.77
CA ALA A 5 12.87 0.06 9.56
C ALA A 5 14.32 -0.20 9.10
N SER A 6 14.78 -1.45 9.13
CA SER A 6 16.10 -1.85 8.67
C SER A 6 16.05 -3.16 7.92
N ALA A 7 17.00 -3.38 7.02
CA ALA A 7 17.20 -4.65 6.35
C ALA A 7 18.67 -5.07 6.41
N VAL A 8 18.92 -6.37 6.43
CA VAL A 8 20.25 -6.97 6.30
C VAL A 8 20.22 -7.90 5.09
N TRP A 9 21.28 -7.90 4.29
CA TRP A 9 21.47 -8.84 3.18
C TRP A 9 22.82 -9.55 3.32
N LYS A 10 22.88 -10.83 2.98
CA LYS A 10 24.12 -11.64 2.99
C LYS A 10 24.19 -12.47 1.70
N GLY A 11 25.36 -12.44 1.04
CA GLY A 11 25.61 -13.19 -0.20
C GLY A 11 25.34 -12.39 -1.48
N GLY A 12 25.34 -13.09 -2.62
CA GLY A 12 25.02 -12.52 -3.93
C GLY A 12 23.53 -12.24 -4.12
N LEU A 13 23.11 -11.88 -5.34
CA LEU A 13 21.71 -11.52 -5.59
C LEU A 13 20.78 -12.74 -5.56
N LYS A 14 21.11 -13.81 -6.30
CA LYS A 14 20.22 -14.98 -6.47
C LYS A 14 20.30 -15.99 -5.32
N ASP A 15 21.51 -16.18 -4.79
CA ASP A 15 21.84 -17.09 -3.69
C ASP A 15 21.76 -16.43 -2.31
N GLY A 16 21.70 -15.10 -2.29
CA GLY A 16 21.66 -14.33 -1.05
C GLY A 16 20.37 -14.46 -0.28
N LYS A 17 20.46 -14.09 0.99
CA LYS A 17 19.35 -14.09 1.93
C LYS A 17 19.29 -12.75 2.64
N GLY A 18 18.09 -12.22 2.78
CA GLY A 18 17.84 -10.99 3.49
C GLY A 18 16.89 -11.17 4.66
N SER A 19 16.93 -10.21 5.57
CA SER A 19 15.91 -10.04 6.61
C SER A 19 15.50 -8.57 6.74
N ILE A 20 14.24 -8.32 7.08
CA ILE A 20 13.67 -6.99 7.32
C ILE A 20 13.15 -6.93 8.77
N SER A 21 13.39 -5.81 9.44
CA SER A 21 12.98 -5.56 10.83
C SER A 21 12.40 -4.16 10.99
N ALA A 22 11.38 -4.02 11.83
CA ALA A 22 10.80 -2.74 12.24
C ALA A 22 10.43 -2.75 13.74
N PRO A 23 10.52 -1.60 14.45
CA PRO A 23 10.26 -1.52 15.88
C PRO A 23 8.84 -1.91 16.31
N GLY A 24 7.88 -1.94 15.38
CA GLY A 24 6.49 -2.32 15.65
C GLY A 24 6.28 -3.82 15.91
N GLY A 25 7.32 -4.65 15.82
CA GLY A 25 7.27 -6.08 16.16
C GLY A 25 6.71 -6.98 15.06
N VAL A 26 5.86 -6.47 14.16
CA VAL A 26 5.31 -7.23 13.01
C VAL A 26 6.43 -7.72 12.08
N LEU A 27 7.41 -6.86 11.79
CA LEU A 27 8.62 -7.23 11.05
C LEU A 27 9.75 -7.48 12.04
N ASN A 28 10.09 -8.75 12.26
CA ASN A 28 11.13 -9.15 13.20
C ASN A 28 12.06 -10.17 12.55
N ASN A 29 13.15 -9.69 11.94
CA ASN A 29 14.04 -10.50 11.12
C ASN A 29 13.29 -11.31 10.05
N THR A 30 12.22 -10.73 9.49
CA THR A 30 11.35 -11.37 8.51
C THR A 30 12.15 -11.66 7.24
N PRO A 31 12.23 -12.92 6.78
CA PRO A 31 13.11 -13.30 5.67
C PRO A 31 12.56 -12.84 4.31
N TYR A 32 13.45 -12.36 3.44
CA TYR A 32 13.16 -12.10 2.03
C TYR A 32 14.34 -12.55 1.16
N SER A 33 14.08 -12.85 -0.11
CA SER A 33 15.09 -13.33 -1.05
C SER A 33 14.80 -12.85 -2.48
N PHE A 34 15.68 -13.20 -3.42
CA PHE A 34 15.39 -13.04 -4.85
C PHE A 34 14.13 -13.80 -5.26
N THR A 35 13.97 -15.03 -4.76
CA THR A 35 12.86 -15.90 -5.13
C THR A 35 11.52 -15.41 -4.58
N THR A 36 11.48 -14.87 -3.36
CA THR A 36 10.24 -14.27 -2.80
C THR A 36 9.86 -12.96 -3.47
N ARG A 37 10.83 -12.29 -4.12
CA ARG A 37 10.59 -11.01 -4.79
C ARG A 37 10.27 -11.15 -6.28
N PHE A 38 10.96 -12.03 -7.00
CA PHE A 38 10.89 -12.09 -8.47
C PHE A 38 10.34 -13.42 -9.03
N GLU A 39 10.23 -14.46 -8.22
CA GLU A 39 9.82 -15.81 -8.67
C GLU A 39 8.52 -16.29 -8.01
N ASN A 40 7.73 -15.36 -7.44
CA ASN A 40 6.42 -15.63 -6.79
C ASN A 40 6.48 -16.69 -5.67
N ALA A 41 7.65 -16.96 -5.08
CA ALA A 41 7.75 -17.85 -3.95
C ALA A 41 7.08 -17.22 -2.71
N PRO A 42 6.40 -17.99 -1.85
CA PRO A 42 5.81 -17.47 -0.63
C PRO A 42 6.86 -16.80 0.28
N GLY A 43 6.55 -15.60 0.77
CA GLY A 43 7.41 -14.83 1.66
C GLY A 43 7.25 -13.32 1.43
N THR A 44 7.90 -12.51 2.28
CA THR A 44 7.79 -11.05 2.14
C THR A 44 8.66 -10.52 1.00
N ASN A 45 8.32 -9.33 0.53
CA ASN A 45 9.06 -8.58 -0.45
C ASN A 45 8.82 -7.06 -0.26
N PRO A 46 9.70 -6.18 -0.77
CA PRO A 46 9.50 -4.74 -0.65
C PRO A 46 8.16 -4.23 -1.21
N GLU A 47 7.67 -4.85 -2.30
CA GLU A 47 6.48 -4.42 -3.01
C GLU A 47 5.19 -4.62 -2.19
N GLU A 48 5.03 -5.75 -1.50
CA GLU A 48 3.87 -5.96 -0.61
C GLU A 48 3.90 -5.02 0.60
N LEU A 49 5.08 -4.64 1.09
CA LEU A 49 5.22 -3.71 2.21
C LEU A 49 4.81 -2.29 1.81
N ILE A 50 5.14 -1.88 0.58
CA ILE A 50 4.68 -0.61 -0.01
C ILE A 50 3.17 -0.67 -0.23
N ALA A 51 2.64 -1.76 -0.79
CA ALA A 51 1.20 -1.92 -0.99
C ALA A 51 0.43 -1.86 0.34
N ALA A 52 0.91 -2.53 1.39
CA ALA A 52 0.34 -2.48 2.74
C ALA A 52 0.36 -1.07 3.33
N ALA A 53 1.49 -0.37 3.19
CA ALA A 53 1.61 1.03 3.64
C ALA A 53 0.63 1.94 2.89
N HIS A 54 0.46 1.74 1.58
CA HIS A 54 -0.45 2.51 0.76
C HIS A 54 -1.92 2.24 1.14
N ALA A 55 -2.31 0.97 1.27
CA ALA A 55 -3.65 0.58 1.69
C ALA A 55 -4.03 1.19 3.05
N GLY A 56 -3.13 1.11 4.04
CA GLY A 56 -3.34 1.67 5.37
C GLY A 56 -3.45 3.20 5.35
N CYS A 57 -2.53 3.87 4.63
CA CYS A 57 -2.51 5.32 4.52
C CYS A 57 -3.75 5.87 3.83
N PHE A 58 -4.16 5.26 2.71
CA PHE A 58 -5.37 5.61 1.97
C PHE A 58 -6.62 5.45 2.86
N SER A 59 -6.75 4.31 3.54
CA SER A 59 -7.92 4.02 4.39
C SER A 59 -8.09 5.05 5.50
N MET A 60 -7.00 5.44 6.17
CA MET A 60 -7.01 6.48 7.19
C MET A 60 -7.33 7.86 6.59
N ALA A 61 -6.80 8.18 5.41
CA ALA A 61 -7.10 9.44 4.73
C ALA A 61 -8.58 9.51 4.31
N LEU A 62 -9.16 8.43 3.79
CA LEU A 62 -10.57 8.35 3.43
C LEU A 62 -11.46 8.57 4.66
N SER A 63 -11.16 7.92 5.78
CA SER A 63 -11.86 8.16 7.04
C SER A 63 -11.82 9.63 7.46
N ALA A 64 -10.66 10.29 7.33
CA ALA A 64 -10.53 11.72 7.63
C ALA A 64 -11.34 12.61 6.67
N GLN A 65 -11.35 12.30 5.37
CA GLN A 65 -12.13 13.04 4.37
C GLN A 65 -13.64 12.93 4.64
N LEU A 66 -14.12 11.72 4.93
CA LEU A 66 -15.52 11.46 5.31
C LEU A 66 -15.89 12.18 6.61
N GLY A 67 -15.01 12.13 7.62
CA GLY A 67 -15.22 12.84 8.89
C GLY A 67 -15.33 14.35 8.72
N GLY A 68 -14.57 14.95 7.79
CA GLY A 68 -14.71 16.36 7.41
C GLY A 68 -16.07 16.71 6.79
N ALA A 69 -16.82 15.71 6.35
CA ALA A 69 -18.19 15.82 5.83
C ALA A 69 -19.26 15.41 6.85
N ASN A 70 -18.89 15.17 8.11
CA ASN A 70 -19.74 14.59 9.15
C ASN A 70 -20.27 13.18 8.81
N LEU A 71 -19.52 12.42 8.02
CA LEU A 71 -19.79 11.01 7.73
C LEU A 71 -18.79 10.15 8.48
N THR A 72 -19.28 9.13 9.18
CA THR A 72 -18.43 8.17 9.91
C THR A 72 -18.53 6.81 9.24
N PRO A 73 -17.45 6.26 8.67
CA PRO A 73 -17.46 4.91 8.12
C PRO A 73 -17.62 3.89 9.26
N GLU A 74 -18.49 2.90 9.08
CA GLU A 74 -18.48 1.68 9.90
C GLU A 74 -17.27 0.80 9.54
N SER A 75 -16.96 0.72 8.25
CA SER A 75 -15.79 -0.02 7.75
C SER A 75 -15.23 0.62 6.48
N ILE A 76 -13.91 0.50 6.31
CA ILE A 76 -13.18 0.77 5.07
C ILE A 76 -12.25 -0.43 4.87
N SER A 77 -12.52 -1.22 3.84
CA SER A 77 -11.68 -2.34 3.43
C SER A 77 -10.94 -1.96 2.16
N THR A 78 -9.61 -1.86 2.25
CA THR A 78 -8.76 -1.45 1.13
C THR A 78 -7.75 -2.53 0.82
N SER A 79 -7.69 -2.94 -0.45
CA SER A 79 -6.61 -3.74 -1.01
C SER A 79 -5.81 -2.89 -1.99
N VAL A 80 -4.50 -3.13 -2.06
CA VAL A 80 -3.64 -2.47 -3.04
C VAL A 80 -2.87 -3.50 -3.83
N THR A 81 -2.95 -3.41 -5.15
CA THR A 81 -2.14 -4.21 -6.08
C THR A 81 -1.06 -3.32 -6.68
N LEU A 82 0.20 -3.69 -6.44
CA LEU A 82 1.36 -2.98 -6.95
C LEU A 82 1.99 -3.79 -8.10
N SER A 83 2.28 -3.12 -9.22
CA SER A 83 2.92 -3.75 -10.38
C SER A 83 4.41 -3.41 -10.42
N LEU A 84 5.25 -4.45 -10.43
CA LEU A 84 6.69 -4.36 -10.64
C LEU A 84 7.03 -4.95 -12.00
N GLU A 85 7.53 -4.12 -12.90
CA GLU A 85 7.82 -4.49 -14.28
C GLU A 85 9.29 -4.28 -14.62
N LYS A 86 9.81 -5.09 -15.54
CA LYS A 86 11.15 -4.90 -16.10
C LYS A 86 11.06 -4.04 -17.35
N LEU A 87 11.44 -2.77 -17.22
CA LEU A 87 11.55 -1.81 -18.33
C LEU A 87 13.00 -1.74 -18.84
N ASP A 88 13.24 -0.98 -19.90
CA ASP A 88 14.60 -0.75 -20.44
C ASP A 88 15.51 -0.07 -19.40
N SER A 89 14.95 0.75 -18.51
CA SER A 89 15.64 1.38 -17.38
C SER A 89 15.86 0.45 -16.18
N GLY A 90 15.39 -0.80 -16.25
CA GLY A 90 15.43 -1.78 -15.17
C GLY A 90 14.08 -2.02 -14.49
N TRP A 91 14.12 -2.73 -13.36
CA TRP A 91 12.94 -3.03 -12.56
C TRP A 91 12.32 -1.74 -12.00
N THR A 92 11.03 -1.54 -12.27
CA THR A 92 10.30 -0.31 -12.00
C THR A 92 8.94 -0.63 -11.40
N ILE A 93 8.58 0.05 -10.31
CA ILE A 93 7.21 0.04 -9.79
C ILE A 93 6.38 0.95 -10.68
N THR A 94 5.57 0.39 -11.58
CA THR A 94 4.87 1.14 -12.62
C THR A 94 3.51 1.64 -12.16
N SER A 95 2.82 0.87 -11.30
CA SER A 95 1.49 1.21 -10.83
C SER A 95 1.19 0.72 -9.43
N SER A 96 0.23 1.40 -8.80
CA SER A 96 -0.40 1.02 -7.54
C SER A 96 -1.91 1.20 -7.68
N HIS A 97 -2.62 0.10 -7.83
CA HIS A 97 -4.09 0.07 -7.93
C HIS A 97 -4.72 -0.11 -6.56
N ILE A 98 -5.74 0.68 -6.24
CA ILE A 98 -6.47 0.66 -4.97
C ILE A 98 -7.88 0.11 -5.22
N ASP A 99 -8.24 -0.98 -4.56
CA ASP A 99 -9.63 -1.43 -4.49
C ASP A 99 -10.16 -1.14 -3.09
N VAL A 100 -11.20 -0.32 -2.97
CA VAL A 100 -11.81 0.02 -1.68
C VAL A 100 -13.31 -0.28 -1.66
N VAL A 101 -13.74 -0.95 -0.59
CA VAL A 101 -15.14 -1.11 -0.20
C VAL A 101 -15.38 -0.40 1.13
N GLY A 102 -16.29 0.56 1.15
CA GLY A 102 -16.67 1.28 2.36
C GLY A 102 -18.12 0.99 2.75
N LYS A 103 -18.37 0.85 4.05
CA LYS A 103 -19.71 0.89 4.63
C LYS A 103 -19.86 2.19 5.41
N VAL A 104 -20.63 3.13 4.88
CA VAL A 104 -20.71 4.50 5.41
C VAL A 104 -22.17 4.93 5.51
N PRO A 105 -22.82 4.74 6.67
CA PRO A 105 -24.20 5.19 6.86
C PRO A 105 -24.37 6.67 6.52
N GLY A 106 -25.39 6.98 5.70
CA GLY A 106 -25.71 8.34 5.28
C GLY A 106 -24.89 8.87 4.09
N ALA A 107 -23.92 8.11 3.58
CA ALA A 107 -23.27 8.44 2.31
C ALA A 107 -24.05 7.87 1.12
N ASP A 108 -24.00 8.55 -0.02
CA ASP A 108 -24.32 7.97 -1.31
C ASP A 108 -23.04 7.64 -2.11
N ALA A 109 -23.18 6.90 -3.20
CA ALA A 109 -22.04 6.45 -4.00
C ALA A 109 -21.22 7.62 -4.57
N ALA A 110 -21.86 8.72 -4.96
CA ALA A 110 -21.18 9.89 -5.52
C ALA A 110 -20.35 10.62 -4.45
N THR A 111 -20.90 10.74 -3.24
CA THR A 111 -20.23 11.33 -2.08
C THR A 111 -19.05 10.47 -1.65
N PHE A 112 -19.24 9.15 -1.57
CA PHE A 112 -18.17 8.22 -1.26
C PHE A 112 -17.03 8.28 -2.29
N GLN A 113 -17.36 8.23 -3.59
CA GLN A 113 -16.41 8.35 -4.69
C GLN A 113 -15.60 9.64 -4.60
N LYS A 114 -16.27 10.79 -4.38
CA LYS A 114 -15.62 12.10 -4.24
C LYS A 114 -14.57 12.11 -3.13
N TYR A 115 -14.89 11.58 -1.95
CA TYR A 115 -13.96 11.56 -0.83
C TYR A 115 -12.87 10.49 -0.99
N ALA A 116 -13.18 9.37 -1.65
CA ALA A 116 -12.19 8.37 -2.04
C ALA A 116 -11.15 8.95 -3.01
N GLU A 117 -11.55 9.72 -4.02
CA GLU A 117 -10.63 10.43 -4.92
C GLU A 117 -9.79 11.48 -4.20
N ALA A 118 -10.38 12.21 -3.25
CA ALA A 118 -9.63 13.16 -2.44
C ALA A 118 -8.57 12.45 -1.57
N ALA A 119 -8.89 11.27 -1.02
CA ALA A 119 -7.95 10.44 -0.27
C ALA A 119 -6.85 9.85 -1.17
N GLU A 120 -7.21 9.36 -2.36
CA GLU A 120 -6.29 8.80 -3.37
C GLU A 120 -5.20 9.81 -3.74
N LYS A 121 -5.56 11.07 -3.96
CA LYS A 121 -4.59 12.15 -4.28
C LYS A 121 -3.91 12.72 -3.04
N GLY A 122 -4.59 12.65 -1.90
CA GLY A 122 -4.27 13.41 -0.71
C GLY A 122 -3.38 12.68 0.30
N CYS A 123 -3.43 11.35 0.35
CA CYS A 123 -2.75 10.60 1.39
C CYS A 123 -1.21 10.70 1.24
N PRO A 124 -0.45 10.77 2.35
CA PRO A 124 1.01 10.89 2.30
C PRO A 124 1.72 9.83 1.43
N VAL A 125 1.25 8.58 1.44
CA VAL A 125 1.86 7.51 0.62
C VAL A 125 1.61 7.75 -0.87
N SER A 126 0.40 8.13 -1.28
CA SER A 126 0.14 8.52 -2.67
C SER A 126 1.03 9.66 -3.14
N LYS A 127 1.24 10.67 -2.28
CA LYS A 127 2.05 11.86 -2.62
C LYS A 127 3.53 11.55 -2.84
N VAL A 128 4.06 10.52 -2.20
CA VAL A 128 5.48 10.15 -2.31
C VAL A 128 5.72 9.07 -3.37
N LEU A 129 4.70 8.30 -3.74
CA LEU A 129 4.82 7.27 -4.77
C LEU A 129 4.89 7.89 -6.16
N ASN A 130 6.03 7.67 -6.83
CA ASN A 130 6.20 8.01 -8.24
C ASN A 130 5.79 6.82 -9.14
N ALA A 131 4.52 6.45 -9.06
CA ALA A 131 3.91 5.38 -9.85
C ALA A 131 2.50 5.81 -10.28
N LYS A 132 1.94 5.17 -11.33
CA LYS A 132 0.55 5.43 -11.71
C LYS A 132 -0.39 4.89 -10.63
N ILE A 133 -1.10 5.78 -9.95
CA ILE A 133 -2.12 5.41 -8.97
C ILE A 133 -3.48 5.36 -9.67
N THR A 134 -4.24 4.30 -9.41
CA THR A 134 -5.60 4.11 -9.92
C THR A 134 -6.47 3.53 -8.82
N MET A 135 -7.80 3.68 -8.91
CA MET A 135 -8.70 3.25 -7.86
C MET A 135 -10.04 2.75 -8.40
N ASN A 136 -10.56 1.69 -7.79
CA ASN A 136 -11.98 1.34 -7.80
C ASN A 136 -12.54 1.58 -6.39
N ALA A 137 -13.61 2.37 -6.28
CA ALA A 137 -14.29 2.58 -5.01
C ALA A 137 -15.73 2.10 -5.09
N LYS A 138 -16.15 1.36 -4.06
CA LYS A 138 -17.50 0.82 -3.92
C LYS A 138 -18.05 1.16 -2.54
N LEU A 139 -19.27 1.68 -2.51
CA LEU A 139 -20.06 1.81 -1.28
C LEU A 139 -20.92 0.55 -1.14
N GLU A 140 -20.94 -0.03 0.06
CA GLU A 140 -21.83 -1.14 0.46
C GLU A 140 -23.21 -0.64 0.89
#